data_AF-A0A3A3DHM8-F1
#
_entry.id   AF-A0A3A3DHM8-F1
#
_cell.length_a   1.000
_cell.length_b   1.000
_cell.length_c   1.000
_cell.angle_alpha   90.00
_cell.angle_beta   90.00
_cell.angle_gamma   90.00
#
_symmetry.space_group_name_H-M   'P 1'
#
loop_
_entity.id
_entity.type
_entity.pdbx_description
1 polymer ?
#
loop_
_entity_poly.entity_id
_entity_poly.type
_entity_poly.pdbx_seq_one_letter_code
_entity_poly.pdbx_strand_id
1 'polypeptide(L)'
;MALEQDIANLVESTNQLTSVIDNKAKTIDAKMAQLDSRVAAKEAQVDQFIQDATPETRYEQTITIGGSKDYLYPVWWRFPGNEEGVSKLTVSRHYSWNSNTKPLNPTSGHQAGLLLQLEGNAYSWNGDSNFMNIKRFYERYNNTVSHVDFRLNCKAEKIDLSKDFYGGGEDGTLGPWHCTYSGLYLRGGGLTYRITKNWKGDVAFHDGSDMERRNTYESSQGNWTVRWFVEPIPFTDRVAPIANTIPYVNHPYTPPAPASA
;
A
#
# COMPACT_ATOMS: atom_id res chain seq x y z
N MET A 1 13.19 -68.86 -56.32
CA MET A 1 11.82 -68.35 -56.10
C MET A 1 11.58 -67.77 -54.72
N ALA A 2 11.87 -68.46 -53.60
CA ALA A 2 11.61 -67.90 -52.25
C ALA A 2 12.44 -66.64 -51.93
N LEU A 3 13.74 -66.65 -52.24
CA LEU A 3 14.64 -65.53 -51.96
C LEU A 3 14.33 -64.27 -52.80
N GLU A 4 13.89 -64.47 -54.04
CA GLU A 4 13.44 -63.36 -54.92
C GLU A 4 12.13 -62.76 -54.41
N GLN A 5 11.22 -63.59 -53.88
CA GLN A 5 10.00 -63.14 -53.24
C GLN A 5 10.28 -62.33 -51.95
N ASP A 6 11.22 -62.78 -51.12
CA ASP A 6 11.61 -62.08 -49.90
C ASP A 6 12.28 -60.74 -50.18
N ILE A 7 13.13 -60.67 -51.22
CA ILE A 7 13.74 -59.41 -51.67
C ILE A 7 12.66 -58.44 -52.17
N ALA A 8 11.67 -58.92 -52.95
CA ALA A 8 10.57 -58.09 -53.42
C ALA A 8 9.73 -57.53 -52.25
N ASN A 9 9.41 -58.37 -51.25
CA ASN A 9 8.70 -57.96 -50.05
C ASN A 9 9.48 -56.93 -49.22
N LEU A 10 10.80 -57.08 -49.14
CA LEU A 10 11.68 -56.12 -48.44
C LEU A 10 11.70 -54.77 -49.16
N VAL A 11 11.86 -54.76 -50.49
CA VAL A 11 11.82 -53.55 -51.31
C VAL A 11 10.48 -52.82 -51.16
N GLU A 12 9.37 -53.56 -51.17
CA GLU A 12 8.04 -52.99 -50.94
C GLU A 12 7.94 -52.36 -49.55
N SER A 13 8.38 -53.07 -48.51
CA SER A 13 8.38 -52.56 -47.12
C SER A 13 9.25 -51.32 -46.96
N THR A 14 10.42 -51.28 -47.60
CA THR A 14 11.30 -50.09 -47.60
C THR A 14 10.63 -48.91 -48.30
N ASN A 15 9.98 -49.12 -49.45
CA ASN A 15 9.25 -48.07 -50.15
C ASN A 15 8.08 -47.52 -49.31
N GLN A 16 7.36 -48.41 -48.62
CA GLN A 16 6.30 -48.02 -47.67
C GLN A 16 6.87 -47.20 -46.51
N LEU A 17 7.99 -47.61 -45.91
CA LEU A 17 8.63 -46.88 -44.82
C LEU A 17 9.10 -45.49 -45.26
N THR A 18 9.71 -45.37 -46.45
CA THR A 18 10.11 -44.08 -47.03
C THR A 18 8.90 -43.16 -47.18
N SER A 19 7.78 -43.67 -47.71
CA SER A 19 6.55 -42.89 -47.83
C SER A 19 6.00 -42.42 -46.47
N VAL A 20 6.04 -43.28 -45.44
CA VAL A 20 5.61 -42.92 -44.08
C VAL A 20 6.52 -41.84 -43.48
N ILE A 21 7.83 -41.94 -43.68
CA ILE A 21 8.80 -40.95 -43.20
C ILE A 21 8.57 -39.60 -43.89
N ASP A 22 8.42 -39.58 -45.22
CA ASP A 22 8.13 -38.36 -45.98
C ASP A 22 6.84 -37.69 -45.51
N ASN A 23 5.80 -38.47 -45.24
CA ASN A 23 4.53 -37.95 -44.74
C ASN A 23 4.65 -37.40 -43.31
N LYS A 24 5.45 -38.05 -42.44
CA LYS A 24 5.71 -37.57 -41.07
C LYS A 24 6.54 -36.29 -41.07
N ALA A 25 7.57 -36.19 -41.92
CA ALA A 25 8.38 -34.99 -42.08
C ALA A 25 7.52 -33.78 -42.47
N LYS A 26 6.69 -33.93 -43.51
CA LYS A 26 5.71 -32.89 -43.92
C LYS A 26 4.76 -32.48 -42.79
N THR A 27 4.30 -33.45 -42.00
CA THR A 27 3.42 -33.18 -40.85
C THR A 27 4.15 -32.40 -39.75
N ILE A 28 5.41 -32.73 -39.47
CA ILE A 28 6.23 -32.02 -38.49
C ILE A 28 6.48 -30.59 -38.95
N ASP A 29 6.88 -30.38 -40.20
CA ASP A 29 7.12 -29.05 -40.76
C ASP A 29 5.86 -28.17 -40.68
N ALA A 30 4.69 -28.73 -41.02
CA ALA A 30 3.42 -28.02 -40.90
C ALA A 30 3.09 -27.66 -39.44
N LYS A 31 3.35 -28.57 -38.48
CA LYS A 31 3.14 -28.30 -37.05
C LYS A 31 4.12 -27.27 -36.51
N MET A 32 5.37 -27.30 -36.95
CA MET A 32 6.39 -26.30 -36.56
C MET A 32 5.98 -24.92 -37.06
N ALA A 33 5.59 -24.78 -38.33
CA ALA A 33 5.10 -23.51 -38.86
C ALA A 33 3.86 -22.99 -38.12
N GLN A 34 2.94 -23.88 -37.72
CA GLN A 34 1.78 -23.52 -36.89
C GLN A 34 2.20 -23.06 -35.48
N LEU A 35 3.19 -23.72 -34.86
CA LEU A 35 3.71 -23.33 -33.55
C LEU A 35 4.40 -21.97 -33.63
N ASP A 36 5.27 -21.76 -34.62
CA ASP A 36 5.96 -20.48 -34.82
C ASP A 36 4.96 -19.34 -35.00
N SER A 37 3.92 -19.55 -35.80
CA SER A 37 2.84 -18.57 -35.98
C SER A 37 2.10 -18.28 -34.68
N ARG A 38 1.85 -19.30 -33.85
CA ARG A 38 1.19 -19.14 -32.55
C ARG A 38 2.07 -18.42 -31.53
N VAL A 39 3.37 -18.68 -31.53
CA VAL A 39 4.35 -18.00 -30.66
C VAL A 39 4.43 -16.53 -31.04
N ALA A 40 4.62 -16.22 -32.32
CA ALA A 40 4.66 -14.83 -32.80
C ALA A 40 3.37 -14.06 -32.46
N ALA A 41 2.20 -14.70 -32.62
CA ALA A 41 0.93 -14.10 -32.24
C ALA A 41 0.83 -13.86 -30.72
N LYS A 42 1.39 -14.75 -29.89
CA LYS A 42 1.40 -14.60 -28.43
C LYS A 42 2.39 -13.54 -27.96
N GLU A 43 3.56 -13.44 -28.59
CA GLU A 43 4.52 -12.37 -28.34
C GLU A 43 3.87 -11.00 -28.63
N ALA A 44 3.22 -10.85 -29.79
CA ALA A 44 2.49 -9.63 -30.12
C ALA A 44 1.36 -9.31 -29.10
N GLN A 45 0.66 -10.32 -28.59
CA GLN A 45 -0.35 -10.12 -27.53
C GLN A 45 0.26 -9.67 -26.20
N VAL A 46 1.43 -10.19 -25.84
CA VAL A 46 2.14 -9.79 -24.60
C VAL A 46 2.68 -8.37 -24.74
N ASP A 47 3.28 -8.04 -25.88
CA ASP A 47 3.78 -6.70 -26.15
C ASP A 47 2.66 -5.67 -26.11
N GLN A 48 1.51 -5.99 -26.72
CA GLN A 48 0.32 -5.13 -26.66
C GLN A 48 -0.19 -4.98 -25.22
N PHE A 49 -0.27 -6.07 -24.44
CA PHE A 49 -0.66 -6.01 -23.04
C PHE A 49 0.26 -5.11 -22.21
N ILE A 50 1.57 -5.18 -22.43
CA ILE A 50 2.55 -4.35 -21.72
C ILE A 50 2.38 -2.87 -22.11
N GLN A 51 2.11 -2.57 -23.37
CA GLN A 51 1.88 -1.20 -23.85
C GLN A 51 0.59 -0.59 -23.29
N ASP A 52 -0.47 -1.39 -23.18
CA ASP A 52 -1.79 -0.93 -22.69
C ASP A 52 -1.92 -0.98 -21.17
N ALA A 53 -0.99 -1.66 -20.47
CA ALA A 53 -1.02 -1.78 -19.03
C ALA A 53 -0.84 -0.41 -18.36
N THR A 54 -1.80 -0.04 -17.53
CA THR A 54 -1.76 1.14 -16.65
C THR A 54 -1.67 0.69 -15.18
N PRO A 55 -0.52 0.14 -14.74
CA PRO A 55 -0.40 -0.35 -13.38
C PRO A 55 -0.57 0.79 -12.37
N GLU A 56 -1.26 0.50 -11.26
CA GLU A 56 -1.35 1.42 -10.13
C GLU A 56 0.06 1.76 -9.64
N THR A 57 0.38 3.05 -9.63
CA THR A 57 1.71 3.51 -9.22
C THR A 57 1.89 3.34 -7.72
N ARG A 58 3.10 2.93 -7.29
CA ARG A 58 3.47 2.76 -5.89
C ARG A 58 4.61 3.71 -5.54
N TYR A 59 4.39 4.56 -4.54
CA TYR A 59 5.37 5.49 -3.99
C TYR A 59 5.83 5.00 -2.62
N GLU A 60 7.14 5.04 -2.38
CA GLU A 60 7.73 4.63 -1.10
C GLU A 60 8.49 5.79 -0.46
N GLN A 61 8.26 5.98 0.84
CA GLN A 61 8.95 6.96 1.68
C GLN A 61 9.44 6.24 2.93
N THR A 62 10.75 6.30 3.18
CA THR A 62 11.35 5.80 4.42
C THR A 62 11.61 6.97 5.34
N ILE A 63 11.06 6.92 6.56
CA ILE A 63 11.22 7.97 7.58
C ILE A 63 11.91 7.38 8.80
N THR A 64 12.68 8.18 9.53
CA THR A 64 13.24 7.79 10.83
C THR A 64 12.82 8.81 11.87
N ILE A 65 12.28 8.33 13.00
CA ILE A 65 11.87 9.17 14.12
C ILE A 65 12.94 9.05 15.20
N GLY A 66 13.84 10.03 15.22
CA GLY A 66 15.04 10.08 16.05
C GLY A 66 14.79 10.35 17.53
N GLY A 67 13.67 11.00 17.87
CA GLY A 67 13.36 11.46 19.23
C GLY A 67 13.26 10.35 20.28
N SER A 68 12.83 10.66 21.49
CA SER A 68 12.82 9.66 22.58
C SER A 68 11.85 8.50 22.32
N LYS A 69 12.24 7.28 22.74
CA LYS A 69 11.38 6.09 22.70
C LYS A 69 10.18 6.17 23.65
N ASP A 70 10.20 7.13 24.57
CA ASP A 70 9.15 7.36 25.55
C ASP A 70 8.08 8.32 25.02
N TYR A 71 8.20 8.73 23.75
CA TYR A 71 7.26 9.60 23.06
C TYR A 71 6.81 9.00 21.73
N LEU A 72 5.65 9.48 21.29
CA LEU A 72 5.06 9.24 19.99
C LEU A 72 5.05 10.57 19.23
N TYR A 73 5.47 10.55 17.97
CA TYR A 73 5.66 11.73 17.13
C TYR A 73 4.62 11.74 16.01
N PRO A 74 4.03 12.91 15.70
CA PRO A 74 2.95 13.01 14.72
C PRO A 74 3.45 12.74 13.29
N VAL A 75 2.60 12.05 12.53
CA VAL A 75 2.75 11.78 11.10
C VAL A 75 1.40 12.05 10.44
N TRP A 76 1.37 12.90 9.42
CA TRP A 76 0.13 13.39 8.83
C TRP A 76 0.20 13.54 7.33
N TRP A 77 -0.96 13.38 6.69
CA TRP A 77 -1.12 13.46 5.25
C TRP A 77 -2.52 13.92 4.88
N ARG A 78 -2.71 14.25 3.61
CA ARG A 78 -4.02 14.48 3.00
C ARG A 78 -4.21 13.44 1.92
N PHE A 79 -5.32 12.70 1.96
CA PHE A 79 -5.64 11.86 0.81
C PHE A 79 -6.05 12.75 -0.37
N PRO A 80 -5.68 12.38 -1.61
CA PRO A 80 -6.25 12.94 -2.83
C PRO A 80 -7.79 12.92 -2.83
N GLY A 81 -8.40 13.83 -3.60
CA GLY A 81 -9.85 13.92 -3.73
C GLY A 81 -10.47 12.74 -4.50
N ASN A 82 -11.78 12.79 -4.68
CA ASN A 82 -12.56 11.69 -5.27
C ASN A 82 -12.22 11.44 -6.74
N GLU A 83 -11.72 12.47 -7.43
CA GLU A 83 -11.25 12.43 -8.80
C GLU A 83 -10.06 11.49 -9.01
N GLU A 84 -9.30 11.17 -7.95
CA GLU A 84 -8.16 10.25 -7.96
C GLU A 84 -8.52 8.85 -7.43
N GLY A 85 -9.78 8.63 -7.05
CA GLY A 85 -10.29 7.36 -6.53
C GLY A 85 -9.78 6.99 -5.13
N VAL A 86 -9.78 5.68 -4.83
CA VAL A 86 -9.40 5.19 -3.49
C VAL A 86 -7.89 5.19 -3.32
N SER A 87 -7.46 5.90 -2.28
CA SER A 87 -6.07 5.95 -1.86
C SER A 87 -5.76 4.84 -0.86
N LYS A 88 -4.59 4.22 -1.01
CA LYS A 88 -4.07 3.13 -0.16
C LYS A 88 -2.79 3.57 0.51
N LEU A 89 -2.69 3.44 1.83
CA LEU A 89 -1.49 3.75 2.59
C LEU A 89 -1.10 2.57 3.47
N THR A 90 0.17 2.21 3.46
CA THR A 90 0.73 1.22 4.38
C THR A 90 1.85 1.87 5.18
N VAL A 91 1.75 1.83 6.51
CA VAL A 91 2.89 2.09 7.40
C VAL A 91 3.38 0.76 7.92
N SER A 92 4.66 0.48 7.72
CA SER A 92 5.24 -0.81 8.07
C SER A 92 6.64 -0.70 8.66
N ARG A 93 6.98 -1.69 9.49
CA ARG A 93 8.34 -1.95 9.95
C ARG A 93 8.61 -3.45 9.99
N HIS A 94 9.78 -3.82 9.50
CA HIS A 94 10.33 -5.14 9.77
C HIS A 94 10.86 -5.20 11.21
N TYR A 95 10.60 -6.30 11.92
CA TYR A 95 10.87 -6.39 13.35
C TYR A 95 12.34 -6.21 13.74
N SER A 96 13.26 -6.55 12.86
CA SER A 96 14.71 -6.49 13.10
C SER A 96 15.37 -5.19 12.64
N TRP A 97 14.61 -4.24 12.09
CA TRP A 97 15.17 -2.93 11.77
C TRP A 97 15.62 -2.22 13.05
N ASN A 98 16.77 -1.55 12.97
CA ASN A 98 17.45 -0.93 14.10
C ASN A 98 17.93 -1.96 15.16
N SER A 99 18.14 -3.23 14.79
CA SER A 99 18.68 -4.28 15.67
C SER A 99 20.15 -4.08 16.07
N ASN A 100 20.87 -3.23 15.34
CA ASN A 100 22.24 -2.81 15.67
C ASN A 100 22.26 -1.76 16.79
N THR A 101 21.28 -0.85 16.85
CA THR A 101 21.17 0.20 17.87
C THR A 101 20.28 -0.18 19.04
N LYS A 102 19.42 -1.19 18.87
CA LYS A 102 18.56 -1.81 19.89
C LYS A 102 17.78 -0.82 20.77
N PRO A 103 17.08 0.16 20.18
CA PRO A 103 16.53 1.28 20.94
C PRO A 103 15.40 0.91 21.91
N LEU A 104 14.61 -0.12 21.58
CA LEU A 104 13.46 -0.53 22.39
C LEU A 104 13.80 -1.72 23.29
N ASN A 105 14.58 -2.67 22.78
CA ASN A 105 15.01 -3.85 23.53
C ASN A 105 16.53 -4.02 23.45
N PRO A 106 17.29 -3.63 24.49
CA PRO A 106 18.76 -3.73 24.51
C PRO A 106 19.31 -5.16 24.37
N THR A 107 18.50 -6.16 24.70
CA THR A 107 18.94 -7.56 24.78
C THR A 107 18.55 -8.40 23.55
N SER A 108 17.72 -7.87 22.66
CA SER A 108 17.21 -8.63 21.50
C SER A 108 17.39 -7.86 20.20
N GLY A 109 17.54 -8.57 19.07
CA GLY A 109 17.44 -7.96 17.75
C GLY A 109 15.99 -7.64 17.35
N HIS A 110 14.99 -8.15 18.07
CA HIS A 110 13.58 -7.95 17.77
C HIS A 110 13.08 -6.65 18.41
N GLN A 111 13.11 -5.56 17.64
CA GLN A 111 12.77 -4.23 18.13
C GLN A 111 11.27 -3.97 18.06
N ALA A 112 10.68 -3.92 16.86
CA ALA A 112 9.23 -3.72 16.70
C ALA A 112 8.79 -4.09 15.28
N GLY A 113 7.75 -4.92 15.16
CA GLY A 113 7.10 -5.21 13.89
C GLY A 113 5.78 -4.45 13.78
N LEU A 114 5.54 -3.84 12.61
CA LEU A 114 4.31 -3.09 12.34
C LEU A 114 3.79 -3.41 10.93
N LEU A 115 2.50 -3.66 10.83
CA LEU A 115 1.71 -3.59 9.60
C LEU A 115 0.43 -2.82 9.88
N LEU A 116 0.36 -1.58 9.41
CA LEU A 116 -0.87 -0.78 9.36
C LEU A 116 -1.22 -0.53 7.89
N GLN A 117 -2.41 -0.93 7.48
CA GLN A 117 -2.93 -0.67 6.14
C GLN A 117 -4.21 0.13 6.23
N LEU A 118 -4.24 1.24 5.50
CA LEU A 118 -5.34 2.18 5.43
C LEU A 118 -5.83 2.28 3.99
N GLU A 119 -7.14 2.42 3.84
CA GLU A 119 -7.78 2.93 2.62
C GLU A 119 -8.50 4.22 2.97
N GLY A 120 -8.50 5.19 2.07
CA GLY A 120 -9.25 6.42 2.26
C GLY A 120 -9.34 7.24 1.00
N ASN A 121 -10.05 8.35 1.09
CA ASN A 121 -10.12 9.38 0.06
C ASN A 121 -10.42 10.73 0.73
N ALA A 122 -9.95 11.79 0.09
CA ALA A 122 -10.16 13.17 0.50
C ALA A 122 -9.79 13.47 1.97
N TYR A 123 -10.53 14.36 2.62
CA TYR A 123 -10.30 14.84 3.98
C TYR A 123 -11.63 15.30 4.57
N SER A 124 -11.73 15.42 5.89
CA SER A 124 -13.03 15.63 6.54
C SER A 124 -13.77 16.91 6.16
N TRP A 125 -13.07 17.96 5.74
CA TRP A 125 -13.68 19.19 5.21
C TRP A 125 -13.91 19.17 3.69
N ASN A 126 -13.61 18.06 3.02
CA ASN A 126 -13.99 17.92 1.62
C ASN A 126 -15.53 17.86 1.53
N GLY A 127 -16.09 18.58 0.56
CA GLY A 127 -17.54 18.61 0.32
C GLY A 127 -18.10 17.32 -0.28
N ASP A 128 -17.24 16.47 -0.84
CA ASP A 128 -17.64 15.19 -1.43
C ASP A 128 -17.57 14.03 -0.43
N SER A 129 -18.12 12.87 -0.80
CA SER A 129 -18.03 11.62 -0.04
C SER A 129 -16.59 11.28 0.30
N ASN A 130 -16.29 11.15 1.59
CA ASN A 130 -14.94 10.96 2.08
C ASN A 130 -14.90 9.91 3.19
N PHE A 131 -13.79 9.17 3.29
CA PHE A 131 -13.61 8.15 4.32
C PHE A 131 -12.13 7.87 4.59
N MET A 132 -11.89 7.23 5.74
CA MET A 132 -10.69 6.45 5.98
C MET A 132 -11.05 5.21 6.79
N ASN A 133 -10.52 4.06 6.38
CA ASN A 133 -10.71 2.78 7.03
C ASN A 133 -9.37 2.11 7.30
N ILE A 134 -9.21 1.58 8.51
CA ILE A 134 -8.12 0.66 8.83
C ILE A 134 -8.48 -0.72 8.30
N LYS A 135 -7.76 -1.18 7.29
CA LYS A 135 -7.97 -2.50 6.65
C LYS A 135 -7.29 -3.62 7.41
N ARG A 136 -6.06 -3.37 7.88
CA ARG A 136 -5.27 -4.32 8.66
C ARG A 136 -4.43 -3.56 9.67
N PHE A 137 -4.34 -4.09 10.88
CA PHE A 137 -3.47 -3.56 11.92
C PHE A 137 -2.88 -4.73 12.72
N TYR A 138 -1.56 -4.82 12.73
CA TYR A 138 -0.82 -5.81 13.50
C TYR A 138 0.48 -5.20 14.01
N GLU A 139 0.76 -5.40 15.30
CA GLU A 139 2.04 -5.08 15.93
C GLU A 139 2.64 -6.31 16.61
N ARG A 140 3.97 -6.38 16.67
CA ARG A 140 4.72 -7.42 17.40
C ARG A 140 5.92 -6.82 18.14
N TYR A 141 6.30 -7.48 19.24
CA TYR A 141 7.43 -7.17 20.11
C TYR A 141 7.28 -5.89 20.94
N ASN A 142 7.19 -4.74 20.31
CA ASN A 142 6.94 -3.46 20.98
C ASN A 142 5.94 -2.65 20.16
N ASN A 143 4.99 -2.02 20.84
CA ASN A 143 4.01 -1.15 20.20
C ASN A 143 4.68 0.15 19.72
N THR A 144 4.22 0.65 18.58
CA THR A 144 4.82 1.76 17.84
C THR A 144 3.82 2.75 17.26
N VAL A 145 2.55 2.40 17.12
CA VAL A 145 1.53 3.27 16.53
C VAL A 145 0.49 3.70 17.55
N SER A 146 0.00 4.92 17.41
CA SER A 146 -1.08 5.50 18.20
C SER A 146 -1.97 6.43 17.38
N HIS A 147 -3.20 6.69 17.85
CA HIS A 147 -4.08 7.77 17.38
C HIS A 147 -4.28 7.85 15.85
N VAL A 148 -4.44 6.71 15.19
CA VAL A 148 -4.75 6.66 13.76
C VAL A 148 -6.18 7.15 13.55
N ASP A 149 -6.34 8.27 12.85
CA ASP A 149 -7.64 8.90 12.67
C ASP A 149 -7.75 9.67 11.34
N PHE A 150 -8.97 9.74 10.81
CA PHE A 150 -9.28 10.46 9.58
C PHE A 150 -9.17 11.96 9.79
N ARG A 151 -9.55 12.44 10.98
CA ARG A 151 -9.21 13.78 11.47
C ARG A 151 -7.98 13.63 12.35
N LEU A 152 -6.83 14.06 11.87
CA LEU A 152 -5.56 13.95 12.59
C LEU A 152 -5.75 14.43 14.04
N ASN A 153 -5.34 13.58 14.98
CA ASN A 153 -5.33 13.94 16.38
C ASN A 153 -4.30 15.07 16.58
N CYS A 154 -4.76 16.24 17.01
CA CYS A 154 -3.93 17.41 17.21
C CYS A 154 -4.43 18.21 18.42
N LYS A 155 -3.68 19.22 18.83
CA LYS A 155 -4.17 20.24 19.74
C LYS A 155 -4.74 21.40 18.93
N ALA A 156 -5.67 22.13 19.53
CA ALA A 156 -6.34 23.25 18.93
C ALA A 156 -6.32 24.43 19.91
N GLU A 157 -5.86 25.60 19.48
CA GLU A 157 -5.85 26.81 20.31
C GLU A 157 -6.59 27.97 19.67
N LYS A 158 -7.12 28.83 20.54
CA LYS A 158 -7.78 30.06 20.15
C LYS A 158 -6.73 31.15 19.90
N ILE A 159 -6.73 31.73 18.70
CA ILE A 159 -5.71 32.74 18.32
C ILE A 159 -6.13 34.15 18.73
N ASP A 160 -7.43 34.43 18.64
CA ASP A 160 -8.05 35.71 18.96
C ASP A 160 -9.10 35.49 20.07
N LEU A 161 -8.80 35.98 21.28
CA LEU A 161 -9.66 35.83 22.45
C LEU A 161 -11.04 36.47 22.28
N SER A 162 -11.20 37.42 21.36
CA SER A 162 -12.46 38.12 21.10
C SER A 162 -13.45 37.34 20.21
N LYS A 163 -12.97 36.32 19.50
CA LYS A 163 -13.77 35.48 18.59
C LYS A 163 -14.23 34.20 19.26
N ASP A 164 -15.08 33.41 18.65
CA ASP A 164 -15.42 32.06 19.09
C ASP A 164 -14.30 31.07 18.74
N PHE A 165 -14.17 30.00 19.52
CA PHE A 165 -13.23 28.91 19.22
C PHE A 165 -13.86 27.95 18.21
N TYR A 166 -13.13 27.64 17.14
CA TYR A 166 -13.60 26.68 16.14
C TYR A 166 -13.08 25.27 16.43
N GLY A 167 -14.00 24.30 16.43
CA GLY A 167 -13.70 22.88 16.67
C GLY A 167 -14.14 22.47 18.08
N GLY A 168 -14.98 21.44 18.18
CA GLY A 168 -15.73 21.07 19.39
C GLY A 168 -14.95 20.42 20.53
N GLY A 169 -13.72 20.86 20.79
CA GLY A 169 -12.91 20.50 21.95
C GLY A 169 -12.69 21.71 22.88
N GLU A 170 -11.98 21.50 23.99
CA GLU A 170 -11.46 22.60 24.81
C GLU A 170 -10.11 23.07 24.27
N ASP A 171 -9.79 24.35 24.47
CA ASP A 171 -8.52 24.94 24.08
C ASP A 171 -7.34 24.14 24.67
N GLY A 172 -6.41 23.73 23.81
CA GLY A 172 -5.21 22.96 24.17
C GLY A 172 -5.42 21.45 24.32
N THR A 173 -6.64 20.93 24.18
CA THR A 173 -6.89 19.48 24.30
C THR A 173 -6.49 18.70 23.05
N LEU A 174 -5.91 17.52 23.25
CA LEU A 174 -5.60 16.58 22.17
C LEU A 174 -6.88 15.85 21.75
N GLY A 175 -7.17 15.85 20.46
CA GLY A 175 -8.28 15.09 19.90
C GLY A 175 -8.36 15.19 18.38
N PRO A 176 -9.33 14.51 17.75
CA PRO A 176 -9.46 14.42 16.29
C PRO A 176 -10.06 15.69 15.69
N TRP A 177 -9.35 16.81 15.86
CA TRP A 177 -9.81 18.15 15.50
C TRP A 177 -9.43 18.55 14.08
N HIS A 178 -8.36 18.00 13.52
CA HIS A 178 -7.81 18.48 12.26
C HIS A 178 -8.64 18.02 11.06
N CYS A 179 -9.42 18.92 10.47
CA CYS A 179 -10.36 18.53 9.42
C CYS A 179 -9.74 18.42 8.01
N THR A 180 -8.48 18.85 7.81
CA THR A 180 -7.82 18.82 6.49
C THR A 180 -6.74 17.76 6.33
N TYR A 181 -6.31 17.13 7.43
CA TYR A 181 -5.29 16.08 7.43
C TYR A 181 -5.80 14.88 8.20
N SER A 182 -5.49 13.70 7.67
CA SER A 182 -5.52 12.46 8.42
C SER A 182 -4.13 12.22 9.02
N GLY A 183 -4.06 11.36 10.02
CA GLY A 183 -2.78 11.13 10.65
C GLY A 183 -2.77 10.06 11.72
N LEU A 184 -1.59 9.90 12.29
CA LEU A 184 -1.29 8.99 13.38
C LEU A 184 -0.05 9.48 14.11
N TYR A 185 0.30 8.80 15.20
CA TYR A 185 1.55 9.02 15.88
C TYR A 185 2.40 7.75 15.88
N LEU A 186 3.70 7.92 15.63
CA LEU A 186 4.69 6.84 15.57
C LEU A 186 5.73 6.99 16.68
N ARG A 187 6.11 5.88 17.29
CA ARG A 187 7.08 5.88 18.39
C ARG A 187 8.45 6.35 17.94
N GLY A 188 9.10 7.16 18.77
CA GLY A 188 10.49 7.53 18.60
C GLY A 188 11.46 6.41 19.00
N GLY A 189 12.70 6.79 19.27
CA GLY A 189 13.81 5.92 19.63
C GLY A 189 14.74 5.64 18.45
N GLY A 190 14.76 6.48 17.42
CA GLY A 190 15.52 6.20 16.20
C GLY A 190 14.91 5.07 15.37
N LEU A 191 13.58 4.93 15.38
CA LEU A 191 12.87 3.89 14.63
C LEU A 191 12.59 4.36 13.19
N THR A 192 12.96 3.51 12.22
CA THR A 192 12.78 3.70 10.77
C THR A 192 11.48 3.11 10.20
N TYR A 193 10.48 3.89 9.84
CA TYR A 193 9.24 3.37 9.24
C TYR A 193 9.28 3.43 7.72
N ARG A 194 8.60 2.48 7.06
CA ARG A 194 8.36 2.54 5.62
C ARG A 194 6.89 2.82 5.35
N ILE A 195 6.66 3.92 4.65
CA ILE A 195 5.38 4.36 4.14
C ILE A 195 5.30 3.98 2.67
N THR A 196 4.24 3.28 2.28
CA THR A 196 3.94 2.94 0.89
C THR A 196 2.56 3.46 0.56
N LYS A 197 2.41 4.14 -0.58
CA LYS A 197 1.14 4.74 -1.02
C LYS A 197 0.94 4.68 -2.53
N ASN A 198 -0.30 4.84 -3.00
CA ASN A 198 -0.63 4.86 -4.43
C ASN A 198 -0.84 6.27 -5.02
N TRP A 199 -0.49 7.33 -4.29
CA TRP A 199 -0.62 8.72 -4.76
C TRP A 199 0.68 9.52 -4.59
N LYS A 200 0.79 10.65 -5.32
CA LYS A 200 1.98 11.54 -5.32
C LYS A 200 2.08 12.41 -4.06
N GLY A 201 3.29 12.85 -3.73
CA GLY A 201 3.56 13.78 -2.61
C GLY A 201 3.77 13.09 -1.26
N ASP A 202 4.68 13.59 -0.45
CA ASP A 202 5.14 12.88 0.76
C ASP A 202 4.18 13.02 1.94
N VAL A 203 4.26 12.06 2.85
CA VAL A 203 3.66 12.16 4.18
C VAL A 203 4.56 13.05 5.04
N ALA A 204 3.95 14.03 5.70
CA ALA A 204 4.64 14.92 6.62
C ALA A 204 4.79 14.26 8.00
N PHE A 205 5.86 14.57 8.71
CA PHE A 205 6.13 13.98 10.01
C PHE A 205 7.01 14.88 10.86
N HIS A 206 6.94 14.68 12.17
CA HIS A 206 7.89 15.21 13.13
C HIS A 206 9.03 14.19 13.32
N ASP A 207 10.24 14.54 12.90
CA ASP A 207 11.41 13.64 12.94
C ASP A 207 11.94 13.39 14.37
N GLY A 208 11.57 14.25 15.31
CA GLY A 208 11.95 14.15 16.72
C GLY A 208 13.33 14.71 17.03
N SER A 209 13.83 15.59 16.15
CA SER A 209 15.01 16.42 16.40
C SER A 209 14.81 17.39 17.57
N ASP A 210 13.56 17.76 17.87
CA ASP A 210 13.15 18.56 19.02
C ASP A 210 11.81 18.05 19.62
N MET A 211 11.30 18.80 20.60
CA MET A 211 10.00 18.57 21.25
C MET A 211 9.01 19.71 20.97
N GLU A 212 9.28 20.54 19.96
CA GLU A 212 8.49 21.72 19.68
C GLU A 212 7.22 21.37 18.90
N ARG A 213 6.17 22.18 19.09
CA ARG A 213 4.95 22.03 18.29
C ARG A 213 5.18 22.40 16.82
N ARG A 214 4.35 21.82 15.95
CA ARG A 214 4.27 22.14 14.52
C ARG A 214 2.88 22.66 14.23
N ASN A 215 2.79 23.94 13.83
CA ASN A 215 1.53 24.52 13.37
C ASN A 215 1.18 23.91 12.01
N THR A 216 0.03 23.27 11.90
CA THR A 216 -0.39 22.56 10.69
C THR A 216 -1.51 23.28 9.96
N TYR A 217 -2.28 24.10 10.67
CA TYR A 217 -3.34 24.94 10.10
C TYR A 217 -3.64 26.12 11.02
N GLU A 218 -3.98 27.26 10.44
CA GLU A 218 -4.42 28.45 11.17
C GLU A 218 -5.47 29.20 10.36
N SER A 219 -6.53 29.64 11.04
CA SER A 219 -7.57 30.46 10.43
C SER A 219 -8.22 31.41 11.44
N SER A 220 -8.58 32.59 10.96
CA SER A 220 -9.38 33.59 11.65
C SER A 220 -10.39 34.14 10.65
N GLN A 221 -11.64 33.66 10.74
CA GLN A 221 -12.70 33.97 9.76
C GLN A 221 -13.98 34.35 10.49
N GLY A 222 -14.62 35.44 10.03
CA GLY A 222 -15.85 35.93 10.65
C GLY A 222 -15.73 36.05 12.17
N ASN A 223 -16.63 35.38 12.88
CA ASN A 223 -16.69 35.34 14.33
C ASN A 223 -15.87 34.23 14.98
N TRP A 224 -15.06 33.44 14.25
CA TRP A 224 -14.33 32.31 14.85
C TRP A 224 -12.84 32.30 14.49
N THR A 225 -12.07 31.56 15.30
CA THR A 225 -10.64 31.32 15.09
C THR A 225 -10.21 29.95 15.58
N VAL A 226 -9.17 29.40 14.93
CA VAL A 226 -8.49 28.19 15.39
C VAL A 226 -7.07 28.12 14.83
N ARG A 227 -6.14 27.67 15.65
CA ARG A 227 -4.86 27.13 15.21
C ARG A 227 -4.79 25.66 15.61
N TRP A 228 -4.60 24.79 14.62
CA TRP A 228 -4.27 23.39 14.86
C TRP A 228 -2.77 23.20 14.82
N PHE A 229 -2.27 22.45 15.78
CA PHE A 229 -0.87 22.09 15.86
C PHE A 229 -0.69 20.69 16.42
N VAL A 230 0.38 20.04 16.00
CA VAL A 230 0.79 18.73 16.49
C VAL A 230 2.10 18.83 17.24
N GLU A 231 2.29 17.99 18.24
CA GLU A 231 3.52 17.93 19.03
C GLU A 231 3.72 16.50 19.52
N PRO A 232 4.94 16.11 19.89
CA PRO A 232 5.17 14.78 20.44
C PRO A 232 4.34 14.55 21.72
N ILE A 233 3.72 13.38 21.84
CA ILE A 233 2.92 13.00 23.00
C ILE A 233 3.62 11.87 23.78
N PRO A 234 3.47 11.79 25.10
CA PRO A 234 3.98 10.67 25.88
C PRO A 234 3.52 9.32 25.33
N PHE A 235 4.39 8.32 25.32
CA PHE A 235 4.03 6.96 24.91
C PHE A 235 2.98 6.32 25.83
N THR A 236 2.89 6.78 27.08
CA THR A 236 1.84 6.40 28.03
C THR A 236 0.44 6.76 27.55
N ASP A 237 0.32 7.77 26.68
CA ASP A 237 -0.96 8.26 26.16
C ASP A 237 -1.38 7.50 24.90
N ARG A 238 -0.75 6.35 24.64
CA ARG A 238 -1.01 5.56 23.44
C ARG A 238 -2.47 5.09 23.39
N VAL A 239 -3.15 5.39 22.30
CA VAL A 239 -4.44 4.81 21.89
C VAL A 239 -4.20 3.88 20.72
N ALA A 240 -4.41 2.58 20.94
CA ALA A 240 -4.21 1.56 19.92
C ALA A 240 -5.20 1.76 18.74
N PRO A 241 -4.75 1.62 17.48
CA PRO A 241 -5.66 1.56 16.34
C PRO A 241 -6.66 0.41 16.50
N ILE A 242 -7.95 0.70 16.29
CA ILE A 242 -9.01 -0.30 16.26
C ILE A 242 -9.32 -0.58 14.79
N ALA A 243 -9.09 -1.82 14.35
CA ALA A 243 -9.42 -2.21 12.99
C ALA A 243 -10.94 -2.23 12.81
N ASN A 244 -11.48 -1.38 11.95
CA ASN A 244 -12.88 -1.42 11.53
C ASN A 244 -13.06 -2.48 10.43
N THR A 245 -12.76 -3.73 10.74
CA THR A 245 -12.99 -4.83 9.79
C THR A 245 -14.37 -5.41 10.01
N ILE A 246 -15.33 -4.95 9.22
CA ILE A 246 -16.32 -5.90 8.70
C ILE A 246 -15.55 -6.74 7.66
N PRO A 247 -15.36 -8.05 7.86
CA PRO A 247 -14.70 -8.87 6.85
C PRO A 247 -15.45 -8.73 5.52
N TYR A 248 -14.70 -8.51 4.44
CA TYR A 248 -15.24 -8.61 3.09
C TYR A 248 -15.77 -10.04 2.94
N VAL A 249 -17.09 -10.22 3.01
CA VAL A 249 -17.72 -11.50 2.67
C VAL A 249 -17.42 -11.68 1.19
N ASN A 250 -16.65 -12.71 0.84
CA ASN A 250 -16.32 -13.03 -0.54
C ASN A 250 -17.61 -12.97 -1.37
N HIS A 251 -17.72 -11.96 -2.24
CA HIS A 251 -18.69 -12.02 -3.31
C HIS A 251 -18.32 -13.26 -4.12
N PRO A 252 -19.23 -14.22 -4.35
CA PRO A 252 -18.91 -15.38 -5.16
C PRO A 252 -18.44 -14.86 -6.52
N TYR A 253 -17.18 -15.16 -6.85
CA TYR A 253 -16.64 -14.95 -8.18
C TYR A 253 -17.47 -15.83 -9.12
N THR A 254 -18.26 -15.20 -9.97
CA THR A 254 -18.88 -15.88 -11.12
C THR A 254 -17.95 -15.59 -12.30
N PRO A 255 -17.19 -16.58 -12.79
CA PRO A 255 -16.34 -16.37 -13.96
C PRO A 255 -17.21 -15.91 -15.14
N PRO A 256 -16.70 -15.03 -16.04
CA PRO A 256 -17.37 -14.75 -17.29
C PRO A 256 -17.61 -16.06 -18.04
N ALA A 257 -18.83 -16.26 -18.55
CA ALA A 257 -19.12 -17.41 -19.38
C ALA A 257 -18.15 -17.42 -20.58
N PRO A 258 -17.56 -18.58 -20.93
CA PRO A 258 -16.70 -18.66 -22.10
C PRO A 258 -17.51 -18.18 -23.32
N ALA A 259 -16.91 -17.27 -24.10
CA ALA A 259 -17.47 -16.85 -25.37
C ALA A 259 -17.74 -18.12 -26.20
N SER A 260 -19.00 -18.32 -26.58
CA SER A 260 -19.40 -19.38 -27.49
C SER A 260 -18.59 -19.26 -28.77
N ALA A 261 -17.84 -20.32 -29.09
CA ALA A 261 -17.09 -20.49 -30.34
C ALA A 261 -18.04 -20.60 -31.54
#